data_AF-A0AA48MAM2-F1
#
_entry.id   AF-A0AA48MAM2-F1
#
_cell.length_a   1.000
_cell.length_b   1.000
_cell.length_c   1.000
_cell.angle_alpha   90.00
_cell.angle_beta   90.00
_cell.angle_gamma   90.00
#
_symmetry.space_group_name_H-M   'P 1'
#
loop_
_entity.id
_entity.type
_entity.pdbx_description
1 polymer ?
#
loop_
_entity_poly.entity_id
_entity_poly.type
_entity_poly.pdbx_seq_one_letter_code
_entity_poly.pdbx_strand_id
1 'polypeptide(L)'
;MFLLPQDTTSMILLLIALGLIVFSVRAMLRAMYKKAKRALSKRYFAGLISGKALLIGTLLLGGGDDVQTLLRHTPSPFQQFMLASDFDLDVKDNRILFSKDKAISGYVQFEEQRATVFLTAEISYPQSVQTVCEAVNAFAPSAQAVSAIQELIRQKVNRRIPLPNGYVEVNGSNVKVQLDRPLATPL
;
A
#
# COMPACT_ATOMS: atom_id res chain seq x y z
N MET A 1 -16.33 70.90 1.69
CA MET A 1 -15.26 69.90 1.78
C MET A 1 -15.57 69.04 3.00
N PHE A 2 -16.33 67.96 2.83
CA PHE A 2 -16.70 67.06 3.91
C PHE A 2 -15.94 65.75 3.72
N LEU A 3 -14.96 65.56 4.60
CA LEU A 3 -14.16 64.36 4.76
C LEU A 3 -15.07 63.23 5.27
N LEU A 4 -15.25 62.18 4.47
CA LEU A 4 -15.62 60.87 4.99
C LEU A 4 -14.32 60.19 5.43
N PRO A 5 -14.09 59.94 6.73
CA PRO A 5 -13.05 59.00 7.13
C PRO A 5 -13.60 57.62 6.78
N GLN A 6 -13.23 57.13 5.60
CA GLN A 6 -13.50 55.75 5.24
C GLN A 6 -12.57 54.90 6.10
N ASP A 7 -13.11 54.34 7.19
CA ASP A 7 -12.40 53.57 8.21
C ASP A 7 -11.60 52.42 7.58
N THR A 8 -10.36 52.71 7.23
CA THR A 8 -9.39 51.77 6.65
C THR A 8 -9.16 50.59 7.59
N THR A 9 -9.23 50.83 8.90
CA THR A 9 -9.17 49.81 9.96
C THR A 9 -10.31 48.80 9.85
N SER A 10 -11.53 49.25 9.61
CA SER A 10 -12.71 48.38 9.46
C SER A 10 -12.63 47.54 8.19
N MET A 11 -12.10 48.11 7.10
CA MET A 11 -11.89 47.41 5.83
C MET A 11 -10.78 46.34 5.94
N ILE A 12 -9.68 46.65 6.64
CA ILE A 12 -8.58 45.71 6.89
C ILE A 12 -9.04 44.54 7.77
N LEU A 13 -9.82 44.82 8.83
CA LEU A 13 -10.38 43.78 9.68
C LEU A 13 -11.31 42.83 8.92
N LEU A 14 -12.11 43.35 7.98
CA LEU A 14 -12.99 42.54 7.14
C LEU A 14 -12.21 41.61 6.20
N LEU A 15 -11.10 42.09 5.61
CA LEU A 15 -10.23 41.30 4.75
C LEU A 15 -9.49 40.20 5.52
N ILE A 16 -9.04 40.49 6.75
CA ILE A 16 -8.42 39.48 7.64
C ILE A 16 -9.44 38.41 8.03
N ALA A 17 -10.67 38.81 8.38
CA ALA A 17 -11.74 37.88 8.71
C ALA A 17 -12.08 36.95 7.53
N LEU A 18 -12.20 37.50 6.31
CA LEU A 18 -12.40 36.72 5.09
C LEU A 18 -11.24 35.75 4.82
N GLY A 19 -9.99 36.19 5.01
CA GLY A 19 -8.80 35.34 4.88
C GLY A 19 -8.80 34.16 5.86
N LEU A 20 -9.17 34.41 7.12
CA LEU A 20 -9.26 33.37 8.17
C LEU A 20 -10.38 32.36 7.90
N ILE A 21 -11.53 32.82 7.38
CA ILE A 21 -12.64 31.94 7.00
C ILE A 21 -12.23 31.04 5.82
N VAL A 22 -11.61 31.59 4.78
CA VAL A 22 -11.16 30.78 3.63
C VAL A 22 -10.07 29.79 4.05
N PHE A 23 -9.15 30.20 4.94
CA PHE A 23 -8.10 29.33 5.46
C PHE A 23 -8.66 28.18 6.32
N SER A 24 -9.60 28.49 7.23
CA SER A 24 -10.23 27.48 8.09
C SER A 24 -11.08 26.49 7.30
N VAL A 25 -11.83 26.95 6.29
CA VAL A 25 -12.59 26.07 5.38
C VAL A 25 -11.65 25.16 4.57
N ARG A 26 -10.54 25.69 4.04
CA ARG A 26 -9.53 24.86 3.34
C ARG A 26 -8.86 23.84 4.26
N ALA A 27 -8.55 24.23 5.50
CA ALA A 27 -7.98 23.32 6.49
C ALA A 27 -8.97 22.22 6.87
N MET A 28 -10.24 22.56 7.06
CA MET A 28 -11.33 21.63 7.34
C MET A 28 -11.55 20.66 6.17
N LEU A 29 -11.57 21.14 4.92
CA LEU A 29 -11.65 20.27 3.74
C LEU A 29 -10.46 19.30 3.64
N ARG A 30 -9.23 19.76 3.89
CA ARG A 30 -8.05 18.88 3.90
C ARG A 30 -8.11 17.85 5.01
N ALA A 31 -8.61 18.22 6.19
CA ALA A 31 -8.77 17.30 7.32
C ALA A 31 -9.85 16.25 7.02
N MET A 32 -10.99 16.66 6.46
CA MET A 32 -12.05 15.75 6.02
C MET A 32 -11.58 14.84 4.91
N TYR A 33 -10.84 15.34 3.92
CA TYR A 33 -10.25 14.52 2.85
C TYR A 33 -9.26 13.48 3.40
N LYS A 34 -8.38 13.87 4.34
CA LYS A 34 -7.48 12.92 5.02
C LYS A 34 -8.25 11.87 5.81
N LYS A 35 -9.33 12.26 6.49
CA LYS A 35 -10.17 11.36 7.29
C LYS A 35 -10.97 10.40 6.39
N ALA A 36 -11.52 10.90 5.28
CA ALA A 36 -12.19 10.12 4.26
C ALA A 36 -11.23 9.15 3.56
N LYS A 37 -10.02 9.59 3.20
CA LYS A 37 -8.97 8.73 2.63
C LYS A 37 -8.57 7.60 3.59
N ARG A 38 -8.42 7.91 4.88
CA ARG A 38 -8.15 6.90 5.93
C ARG A 38 -9.34 5.96 6.17
N ALA A 39 -10.57 6.46 6.06
CA ALA A 39 -11.78 5.65 6.20
C ALA A 39 -12.02 4.76 4.97
N LEU A 40 -11.75 5.25 3.76
CA LEU A 40 -11.73 4.44 2.54
C LEU A 40 -10.66 3.37 2.66
N SER A 41 -9.41 3.71 3.02
CA SER A 41 -8.36 2.70 3.14
C SER A 41 -8.72 1.64 4.18
N LYS A 42 -9.29 2.02 5.34
CA LYS A 42 -9.81 1.07 6.32
C LYS A 42 -10.95 0.21 5.77
N ARG A 43 -11.82 0.74 4.89
CA ARG A 43 -12.91 -0.02 4.26
C ARG A 43 -12.43 -0.96 3.16
N TYR A 44 -11.46 -0.58 2.34
CA TYR A 44 -10.84 -1.49 1.37
C TYR A 44 -10.15 -2.67 2.09
N PHE A 45 -9.44 -2.39 3.19
CA PHE A 45 -8.85 -3.45 4.02
C PHE A 45 -9.86 -4.22 4.89
N ALA A 46 -10.99 -3.62 5.28
CA ALA A 46 -12.07 -4.34 5.96
C ALA A 46 -12.91 -5.19 5.00
N GLY A 47 -13.01 -4.80 3.73
CA GLY A 47 -13.66 -5.58 2.66
C GLY A 47 -12.85 -6.83 2.26
N LEU A 48 -11.52 -6.78 2.41
CA LEU A 48 -10.63 -7.93 2.26
C LEU A 48 -10.88 -9.04 3.30
N ILE A 49 -11.52 -8.75 4.44
CA ILE A 49 -11.84 -9.76 5.48
C ILE A 49 -12.87 -10.80 4.98
N SER A 50 -13.48 -10.57 3.80
CA SER A 50 -14.41 -11.49 3.15
C SER A 50 -13.94 -11.90 1.74
N GLY A 51 -12.64 -12.10 1.52
CA GLY A 51 -12.09 -12.46 0.21
C GLY A 51 -12.60 -13.77 -0.40
N LYS A 52 -13.19 -14.67 0.42
CA LYS A 52 -13.92 -15.84 -0.11
C LYS A 52 -15.21 -15.48 -0.86
N ALA A 53 -15.88 -14.39 -0.51
CA ALA A 53 -17.08 -13.94 -1.21
C ALA A 53 -16.74 -13.13 -2.47
N LEU A 54 -15.58 -12.46 -2.51
CA LEU A 54 -15.18 -11.68 -3.67
C LEU A 54 -14.83 -12.58 -4.86
N LEU A 55 -14.19 -13.74 -4.64
CA LEU A 55 -13.94 -14.74 -5.69
C LEU A 55 -15.24 -15.28 -6.32
N ILE A 56 -16.32 -15.43 -5.54
CA ILE A 56 -17.62 -15.88 -6.06
C ILE A 56 -18.33 -14.72 -6.78
N GLY A 57 -18.18 -13.48 -6.30
CA GLY A 57 -18.77 -12.28 -6.91
C GLY A 57 -18.08 -11.81 -8.20
N THR A 58 -16.75 -11.92 -8.30
CA THR A 58 -15.97 -11.51 -9.49
C THR A 58 -15.97 -12.58 -10.59
N LEU A 59 -16.29 -13.84 -10.27
CA LEU A 59 -16.61 -14.87 -11.26
C LEU A 59 -17.89 -14.55 -12.06
N LEU A 60 -18.81 -13.78 -11.47
CA LEU A 60 -20.03 -13.31 -12.13
C LEU A 60 -19.85 -11.95 -12.85
N LEU A 61 -18.75 -11.25 -12.57
CA LEU A 61 -18.47 -9.89 -13.07
C LEU A 61 -17.06 -9.77 -13.67
N GLY A 62 -16.67 -10.72 -14.53
CA GLY A 62 -15.62 -10.55 -15.56
C GLY A 62 -14.18 -10.18 -15.14
N GLY A 63 -13.87 -9.99 -13.85
CA GLY A 63 -12.55 -9.55 -13.38
C GLY A 63 -11.59 -10.67 -12.97
N GLY A 64 -12.06 -11.92 -12.92
CA GLY A 64 -11.25 -13.07 -12.53
C GLY A 64 -10.15 -13.45 -13.55
N ASP A 65 -10.43 -13.25 -14.84
CA ASP A 65 -9.51 -13.62 -15.92
C ASP A 65 -8.28 -12.70 -15.96
N ASP A 66 -8.43 -11.42 -15.65
CA ASP A 66 -7.32 -10.45 -15.65
C ASP A 66 -6.33 -10.72 -14.50
N VAL A 67 -6.81 -11.05 -13.30
CA VAL A 67 -5.93 -11.36 -12.16
C VAL A 67 -5.17 -12.66 -12.40
N GLN A 68 -5.83 -13.70 -12.90
CA GLN A 68 -5.15 -14.96 -13.22
C GLN A 68 -4.11 -14.75 -14.33
N THR A 69 -4.41 -13.91 -15.32
CA THR A 69 -3.48 -13.58 -16.40
C THR A 69 -2.25 -12.85 -15.88
N LEU A 70 -2.42 -11.85 -15.01
CA LEU A 70 -1.31 -11.14 -14.38
C LEU A 70 -0.46 -12.06 -13.48
N LEU A 71 -1.11 -12.91 -12.67
CA LEU A 71 -0.42 -13.85 -11.80
C LEU A 71 0.40 -14.90 -12.55
N ARG A 72 0.04 -15.27 -13.80
CA ARG A 72 0.83 -16.20 -14.63
C ARG A 72 2.25 -15.69 -14.89
N HIS A 73 2.49 -14.38 -14.81
CA HIS A 73 3.83 -13.81 -14.95
C HIS A 73 4.67 -13.87 -13.66
N THR A 74 4.10 -14.36 -12.56
CA THR A 74 4.81 -14.57 -11.28
C THR A 74 5.13 -16.06 -11.08
N PRO A 75 6.07 -16.41 -10.19
CA PRO A 75 6.42 -17.82 -9.94
C PRO A 75 5.27 -18.63 -9.37
N SER A 76 5.18 -19.92 -9.72
CA SER A 76 4.14 -20.83 -9.21
C SER A 76 4.02 -20.85 -7.66
N PRO A 77 5.12 -20.88 -6.87
CA PRO A 77 5.02 -20.79 -5.41
C PRO A 77 4.37 -19.48 -4.94
N PHE A 78 4.63 -18.38 -5.65
CA PHE A 78 4.03 -17.09 -5.33
C PHE A 78 2.55 -17.02 -5.76
N GLN A 79 2.19 -17.64 -6.88
CA GLN A 79 0.79 -17.78 -7.28
C GLN A 79 -0.01 -18.52 -6.21
N GLN A 80 0.53 -19.62 -5.66
CA GLN A 80 -0.11 -20.36 -4.56
C GLN A 80 -0.24 -19.50 -3.29
N PHE A 81 0.79 -18.73 -2.96
CA PHE A 81 0.75 -17.77 -1.85
C PHE A 81 -0.39 -16.75 -2.02
N MET A 82 -0.54 -16.18 -3.23
CA MET A 82 -1.57 -15.21 -3.57
C MET A 82 -2.98 -15.82 -3.55
N LEU A 83 -3.15 -17.03 -4.09
CA LEU A 83 -4.43 -17.76 -4.08
C LEU A 83 -4.89 -18.12 -2.65
N ALA A 84 -3.95 -18.27 -1.72
CA ALA A 84 -4.22 -18.48 -0.31
C ALA A 84 -4.35 -17.16 0.49
N SER A 85 -4.44 -16.02 -0.18
CA SER A 85 -4.57 -14.69 0.42
C SER A 85 -5.83 -14.00 -0.08
N ASP A 86 -6.31 -13.00 0.66
CA ASP A 86 -7.37 -12.13 0.15
C ASP A 86 -6.74 -11.12 -0.81
N PHE A 87 -7.27 -10.95 -2.01
CA PHE A 87 -6.73 -10.02 -3.01
C PHE A 87 -7.82 -9.26 -3.76
N ASP A 88 -7.44 -8.10 -4.31
CA ASP A 88 -8.26 -7.23 -5.14
C ASP A 88 -7.41 -6.62 -6.27
N LEU A 89 -8.04 -6.25 -7.39
CA LEU A 89 -7.35 -5.68 -8.55
C LEU A 89 -7.53 -4.16 -8.56
N ASP A 90 -6.43 -3.43 -8.41
CA ASP A 90 -6.37 -2.00 -8.69
C ASP A 90 -6.02 -1.77 -10.16
N VAL A 91 -7.08 -1.69 -10.97
CA VAL A 91 -7.01 -1.51 -12.43
C VAL A 91 -6.32 -0.20 -12.80
N LYS A 92 -6.40 0.84 -11.96
CA LYS A 92 -5.84 2.16 -12.27
C LYS A 92 -4.31 2.15 -12.31
N ASP A 93 -3.71 1.43 -11.36
CA ASP A 93 -2.26 1.38 -11.19
C ASP A 93 -1.66 0.05 -11.68
N ASN A 94 -2.47 -0.83 -12.29
CA ASN A 94 -2.10 -2.19 -12.71
C ASN A 94 -1.48 -3.00 -11.57
N ARG A 95 -2.16 -3.02 -10.42
CA ARG A 95 -1.68 -3.70 -9.20
C ARG A 95 -2.68 -4.72 -8.69
N ILE A 96 -2.17 -5.86 -8.24
CA ILE A 96 -2.94 -6.78 -7.41
C ILE A 96 -2.64 -6.42 -5.96
N LEU A 97 -3.60 -5.85 -5.26
CA LEU A 97 -3.53 -5.61 -3.83
C LEU A 97 -3.82 -6.92 -3.10
N PHE A 98 -3.09 -7.23 -2.05
CA PHE A 98 -3.36 -8.42 -1.24
C PHE A 98 -3.17 -8.17 0.24
N SER A 99 -3.87 -8.96 1.04
CA SER A 99 -3.70 -9.05 2.48
C SER A 99 -3.79 -10.49 2.95
N LYS A 100 -3.01 -10.82 3.97
CA LYS A 100 -2.99 -12.15 4.58
C LYS A 100 -2.87 -12.02 6.09
N ASP A 101 -3.63 -12.82 6.81
CA ASP A 101 -3.58 -12.95 8.29
C ASP A 101 -3.72 -11.63 9.07
N LYS A 102 -4.39 -10.62 8.47
CA LYS A 102 -4.63 -9.25 8.99
C LYS A 102 -3.38 -8.40 9.29
N ALA A 103 -2.21 -9.01 9.36
CA ALA A 103 -0.97 -8.36 9.74
C ALA A 103 0.00 -8.19 8.55
N ILE A 104 -0.36 -8.71 7.38
CA ILE A 104 0.41 -8.57 6.14
C ILE A 104 -0.48 -7.94 5.09
N SER A 105 0.07 -6.91 4.45
CA SER A 105 -0.55 -6.26 3.31
C SER A 105 0.51 -5.96 2.27
N GLY A 106 0.13 -5.97 1.02
CA GLY A 106 1.07 -5.73 -0.05
C GLY A 106 0.37 -5.50 -1.37
N TYR A 107 1.19 -5.31 -2.40
CA TYR A 107 0.71 -5.33 -3.75
C TYR A 107 1.77 -5.91 -4.68
N VAL A 108 1.30 -6.43 -5.80
CA VAL A 108 2.14 -6.80 -6.94
C VAL A 108 1.80 -5.87 -8.08
N GLN A 109 2.80 -5.15 -8.57
CA GLN A 109 2.66 -4.25 -9.70
C GLN A 109 3.36 -4.83 -10.91
N PHE A 110 2.70 -4.78 -12.06
CA PHE A 110 3.24 -5.21 -13.34
C PHE A 110 3.49 -3.99 -14.22
N GLU A 111 4.74 -3.73 -14.55
CA GLU A 111 5.17 -2.70 -15.48
C GLU A 111 5.87 -3.40 -16.64
N GLU A 112 5.66 -2.97 -17.88
CA GLU A 112 6.16 -3.51 -19.17
C GLU A 112 7.04 -4.79 -19.14
N GLN A 113 8.19 -4.79 -18.47
CA GLN A 113 9.11 -5.94 -18.38
C GLN A 113 9.47 -6.38 -16.94
N ARG A 114 8.77 -5.87 -15.93
CA ARG A 114 9.07 -6.08 -14.51
C ARG A 114 7.83 -6.29 -13.65
N ALA A 115 7.89 -7.29 -12.77
CA ALA A 115 7.00 -7.42 -11.63
C ALA A 115 7.69 -6.82 -10.40
N THR A 116 6.99 -5.97 -9.66
CA THR A 116 7.43 -5.41 -8.39
C THR A 116 6.47 -5.86 -7.30
N VAL A 117 6.97 -6.58 -6.30
CA VAL A 117 6.22 -6.93 -5.09
C VAL A 117 6.59 -5.96 -3.98
N PHE A 118 5.58 -5.38 -3.36
CA PHE A 118 5.70 -4.62 -2.13
C PHE A 118 4.94 -5.35 -1.02
N LEU A 119 5.61 -5.59 0.10
CA LEU A 119 5.07 -6.24 1.29
C LEU A 119 5.27 -5.32 2.48
N THR A 120 4.28 -5.24 3.36
CA THR A 120 4.37 -4.60 4.68
C THR A 120 3.78 -5.55 5.71
N ALA A 121 4.51 -5.78 6.78
CA ALA A 121 4.02 -6.57 7.91
C ALA A 121 4.37 -5.96 9.26
N GLU A 122 3.50 -6.21 10.23
CA GLU A 122 3.73 -5.79 11.61
C GLU A 122 4.64 -6.78 12.34
N ILE A 123 5.72 -6.26 12.95
CA ILE A 123 6.78 -7.04 13.61
C ILE A 123 6.32 -7.60 14.96
N SER A 124 5.27 -7.01 15.55
CA SER A 124 4.68 -7.44 16.82
C SER A 124 4.13 -8.86 16.77
N TYR A 125 3.82 -9.37 15.58
CA TYR A 125 3.33 -10.72 15.34
C TYR A 125 4.42 -11.59 14.68
N PRO A 126 4.99 -12.58 15.39
CA PRO A 126 6.04 -13.44 14.84
C PRO A 126 5.62 -14.19 13.58
N GLN A 127 4.35 -14.59 13.49
CA GLN A 127 3.78 -15.27 12.32
C GLN A 127 3.87 -14.39 11.07
N SER A 128 3.66 -13.07 11.21
CA SER A 128 3.70 -12.14 10.09
C SER A 128 5.09 -12.01 9.49
N VAL A 129 6.13 -12.09 10.32
CA VAL A 129 7.52 -12.10 9.86
C VAL A 129 7.81 -13.36 9.06
N GLN A 130 7.36 -14.52 9.55
CA GLN A 130 7.53 -15.80 8.86
C GLN A 130 6.85 -15.77 7.48
N THR A 131 5.61 -15.30 7.43
CA THR A 131 4.85 -15.23 6.18
C THR A 131 5.41 -14.19 5.20
N VAL A 132 6.04 -13.10 5.68
CA VAL A 132 6.82 -12.21 4.80
C VAL A 132 8.02 -12.95 4.20
N CYS A 133 8.77 -13.71 5.00
CA CYS A 133 9.88 -14.52 4.49
C CYS A 133 9.40 -15.57 3.48
N GLU A 134 8.23 -16.18 3.70
CA GLU A 134 7.60 -17.11 2.76
C GLU A 134 7.23 -16.40 1.45
N ALA A 135 6.58 -15.23 1.51
CA ALA A 135 6.21 -14.45 0.33
C ALA A 135 7.44 -14.01 -0.48
N VAL A 136 8.49 -13.56 0.21
CA VAL A 136 9.78 -13.18 -0.39
C VAL A 136 10.43 -14.35 -1.09
N ASN A 137 10.54 -15.50 -0.43
CA ASN A 137 11.11 -16.71 -1.02
C ASN A 137 10.27 -17.23 -2.19
N ALA A 138 8.95 -17.13 -2.11
CA ALA A 138 8.06 -17.55 -3.18
C ALA A 138 8.20 -16.67 -4.44
N PHE A 139 8.38 -15.36 -4.26
CA PHE A 139 8.48 -14.40 -5.37
C PHE A 139 9.89 -14.33 -5.98
N ALA A 140 10.90 -14.15 -5.14
CA ALA A 140 12.30 -14.00 -5.53
C ALA A 140 13.18 -14.72 -4.49
N PRO A 141 13.42 -16.03 -4.66
CA PRO A 141 14.22 -16.83 -3.74
C PRO A 141 15.57 -16.17 -3.44
N SER A 142 15.77 -15.73 -2.20
CA SER A 142 16.99 -15.05 -1.78
C SER A 142 17.26 -15.27 -0.30
N ALA A 143 18.25 -16.11 -0.01
CA ALA A 143 18.72 -16.34 1.35
C ALA A 143 19.23 -15.04 2.01
N GLN A 144 19.81 -14.13 1.21
CA GLN A 144 20.25 -12.82 1.69
C GLN A 144 19.08 -11.95 2.14
N ALA A 145 17.96 -11.96 1.40
CA ALA A 145 16.77 -11.19 1.75
C ALA A 145 16.16 -11.68 3.07
N VAL A 146 16.01 -12.99 3.22
CA VAL A 146 15.47 -13.61 4.45
C VAL A 146 16.35 -13.31 5.65
N SER A 147 17.67 -13.49 5.52
CA SER A 147 18.62 -13.18 6.59
C SER A 147 18.58 -11.70 6.97
N ALA A 148 18.51 -10.78 5.99
CA ALA A 148 18.40 -9.35 6.25
C ALA A 148 17.11 -8.96 6.99
N ILE A 149 15.97 -9.58 6.65
CA ILE A 149 14.70 -9.40 7.36
C ILE A 149 14.84 -9.83 8.82
N GLN A 150 15.35 -11.04 9.05
CA GLN A 150 15.53 -11.59 10.39
C GLN A 150 16.51 -10.76 11.23
N GLU A 151 17.61 -10.31 10.64
CA GLU A 151 18.62 -9.49 11.31
C GLU A 151 18.05 -8.11 11.69
N LEU A 152 17.38 -7.43 10.76
CA LEU A 152 16.79 -6.11 11.02
C LEU A 152 15.73 -6.14 12.12
N ILE A 153 14.88 -7.17 12.10
CA ILE A 153 13.86 -7.37 13.13
C ILE A 153 14.50 -7.65 14.49
N ARG A 154 15.57 -8.47 14.53
CA ARG A 154 16.31 -8.74 15.76
C ARG A 154 16.98 -7.49 16.31
N GLN A 155 17.54 -6.65 15.45
CA GLN A 155 18.21 -5.41 15.85
C GLN A 155 17.21 -4.36 16.36
N LYS A 156 15.94 -4.41 15.93
CA LYS A 156 14.89 -3.43 16.27
C LYS A 156 15.29 -1.98 15.93
N VAL A 157 16.07 -1.81 14.86
CA VAL A 157 16.55 -0.50 14.41
C VAL A 157 15.81 -0.09 13.14
N ASN A 158 15.41 1.19 13.09
CA ASN A 158 14.88 1.79 11.88
C ASN A 158 15.97 1.91 10.83
N ARG A 159 16.00 0.98 9.88
CA ARG A 159 17.06 0.90 8.89
C ARG A 159 16.54 0.26 7.60
N ARG A 160 17.06 0.77 6.48
CA ARG A 160 16.88 0.21 5.15
C ARG A 160 18.16 -0.51 4.72
N ILE A 161 18.04 -1.77 4.31
CA ILE A 161 19.12 -2.57 3.72
C ILE A 161 18.81 -2.75 2.23
N PRO A 162 19.69 -2.31 1.33
CA PRO A 162 19.55 -2.60 -0.09
C PRO A 162 19.79 -4.09 -0.36
N LEU A 163 19.02 -4.64 -1.28
CA LEU A 163 19.18 -5.98 -1.82
C LEU A 163 19.47 -5.88 -3.33
N PRO A 164 20.06 -6.91 -3.96
CA PRO A 164 20.31 -6.90 -5.42
C PRO A 164 19.07 -6.57 -6.26
N ASN A 165 17.90 -7.02 -5.80
CA ASN A 165 16.63 -6.87 -6.50
C ASN A 165 15.62 -6.03 -5.70
N GLY A 166 16.08 -5.07 -4.88
CA GLY A 166 15.16 -4.21 -4.13
C GLY A 166 15.69 -3.80 -2.77
N TYR A 167 14.86 -3.86 -1.72
CA TYR A 167 15.28 -3.53 -0.36
C TYR A 167 14.38 -4.12 0.71
N VAL A 168 14.92 -4.16 1.93
CA VAL A 168 14.17 -4.41 3.17
C VAL A 168 14.32 -3.18 4.06
N GLU A 169 13.25 -2.72 4.66
CA GLU A 169 13.24 -1.58 5.58
C GLU A 169 12.46 -1.95 6.84
N VAL A 170 13.04 -1.73 8.01
CA VAL A 170 12.29 -1.69 9.26
C VAL A 170 12.01 -0.24 9.61
N ASN A 171 10.75 0.07 9.91
CA ASN A 171 10.28 1.39 10.26
C ASN A 171 9.27 1.30 11.41
N GLY A 172 9.77 1.53 12.63
CA GLY A 172 9.06 1.35 13.88
C GLY A 172 8.69 -0.11 14.08
N SER A 173 7.39 -0.37 14.15
CA SER A 173 6.82 -1.70 14.33
C SER A 173 6.55 -2.43 13.02
N ASN A 174 6.95 -1.90 11.86
CA ASN A 174 6.67 -2.51 10.56
C ASN A 174 7.94 -2.88 9.81
N VAL A 175 7.92 -4.04 9.16
CA VAL A 175 8.88 -4.41 8.13
C VAL A 175 8.25 -4.17 6.76
N LYS A 176 9.00 -3.56 5.87
CA LYS A 176 8.64 -3.33 4.46
C LYS A 176 9.66 -4.04 3.59
N VAL A 177 9.18 -4.74 2.58
CA VAL A 177 10.03 -5.41 1.60
C VAL A 177 9.56 -5.01 0.22
N GLN A 178 10.48 -4.54 -0.61
CA GLN A 178 10.23 -4.34 -2.03
C GLN A 178 11.19 -5.24 -2.80
N LEU A 179 10.65 -6.05 -3.70
CA LEU A 179 11.41 -6.93 -4.57
C LEU A 179 10.96 -6.79 -6.00
N ASP A 180 11.95 -6.77 -6.88
CA ASP A 180 11.80 -6.55 -8.30
C ASP A 180 12.22 -7.83 -9.03
N ARG A 181 11.46 -8.20 -10.07
CA ARG A 181 11.78 -9.36 -10.89
C ARG A 181 11.47 -9.05 -12.35
N PRO A 182 12.35 -9.40 -13.30
CA PRO A 182 11.99 -9.33 -14.71
C PRO A 182 10.80 -10.27 -14.98
N LEU A 183 9.83 -9.80 -15.77
CA LEU A 183 8.79 -10.67 -16.30
C LEU A 183 9.47 -11.66 -17.23
N ALA A 184 9.13 -12.95 -17.13
CA ALA A 184 9.60 -13.91 -18.11
C ALA A 184 9.11 -13.46 -19.49
N THR A 185 10.04 -13.22 -20.42
CA THR A 185 9.72 -12.99 -21.83
C THR A 185 8.95 -14.22 -22.31
N PRO A 186 7.78 -14.08 -22.95
CA PRO A 186 7.17 -15.22 -23.62
C PRO A 186 8.18 -15.72 -24.66
N LEU A 187 8.54 -17.01 -24.55
CA LEU A 187 9.25 -17.75 -25.59
C LEU A 187 8.36 -17.91 -26.83
#